data_AF-K2BN39-F1
#
_entry.id   AF-K2BN39-F1
#
_cell.length_a   1.000
_cell.length_b   1.000
_cell.length_c   1.000
_cell.angle_alpha   90.00
_cell.angle_beta   90.00
_cell.angle_gamma   90.00
#
_symmetry.space_group_name_H-M   'P 1'
#
loop_
_entity.id
_entity.type
_entity.pdbx_description
1 polymer ?
#
loop_
_entity_poly.entity_id
_entity_poly.type
_entity_poly.pdbx_seq_one_letter_code
_entity_poly.pdbx_strand_id
1 'polypeptide(L)'
;PKTKILIFSDKINFNLALQIFNRFQEQTQLVFGIGTNLTNDLGHQSMQNVIKMTECNGQPVAKITDEVEKAFCHDLSYLTYLKSVFKV
;
A
#
# COMPACT_ATOMS: atom_id res chain seq x y z
N PRO A 1 21.10 -6.38 -1.48
CA PRO A 1 20.11 -5.27 -1.64
C PRO A 1 20.43 -4.30 -2.79
N LYS A 2 21.69 -3.89 -2.96
CA LYS A 2 22.11 -2.85 -3.95
C LYS A 2 21.66 -3.05 -5.41
N THR A 3 21.38 -4.28 -5.84
CA THR A 3 20.91 -4.61 -7.19
C THR A 3 19.39 -4.70 -7.31
N LYS A 4 18.66 -4.54 -6.21
CA LYS A 4 17.20 -4.55 -6.16
C LYS A 4 16.67 -3.12 -6.02
N ILE A 5 15.42 -2.93 -6.43
CA ILE A 5 14.71 -1.67 -6.36
C ILE A 5 13.63 -1.79 -5.29
N LEU A 6 13.57 -0.81 -4.39
CA LEU A 6 12.42 -0.61 -3.50
C LEU A 6 11.53 0.49 -4.10
N ILE A 7 10.25 0.17 -4.27
CA ILE A 7 9.24 1.10 -4.77
C ILE A 7 8.39 1.57 -3.60
N PHE A 8 8.44 2.85 -3.30
CA PHE A 8 7.60 3.49 -2.28
C PHE A 8 6.44 4.21 -2.96
N SER A 9 5.20 3.86 -2.60
CA SER A 9 4.00 4.40 -3.26
C SER A 9 2.83 4.70 -2.32
N ASP A 10 2.96 4.41 -1.03
CA ASP A 10 1.89 4.68 -0.06
C ASP A 10 1.92 6.16 0.35
N LYS A 11 0.98 6.95 -0.17
CA LYS A 11 0.76 8.37 0.16
C LYS A 11 2.05 9.21 0.14
N ILE A 12 2.96 8.92 -0.80
CA ILE A 12 4.24 9.64 -0.92
C ILE A 12 3.99 11.08 -1.37
N ASN A 13 4.69 12.01 -0.74
CA ASN A 13 4.89 13.39 -1.18
C ASN A 13 6.40 13.67 -1.31
N PHE A 14 6.79 14.81 -1.87
CA PHE A 14 8.21 15.13 -2.09
C PHE A 14 9.05 15.17 -0.80
N ASN A 15 8.51 15.70 0.30
CA ASN A 15 9.22 15.76 1.57
C ASN A 15 9.52 14.37 2.13
N LEU A 16 8.52 13.47 2.11
CA LEU A 16 8.69 12.08 2.56
C LEU A 16 9.61 11.30 1.61
N ALA A 17 9.51 11.51 0.31
CA ALA A 17 10.41 10.89 -0.67
C ALA A 17 11.87 11.26 -0.39
N LEU A 18 12.16 12.54 -0.12
CA LEU A 18 13.51 13.01 0.24
C LEU A 18 14.01 12.38 1.55
N GLN A 19 13.15 12.27 2.57
CA GLN A 19 13.51 11.61 3.83
C GLN A 19 13.90 10.13 3.61
N ILE A 20 13.10 9.40 2.84
CA ILE A 20 13.37 7.99 2.50
C ILE A 20 14.64 7.88 1.64
N PHE A 21 14.81 8.76 0.66
CA PHE A 21 16.01 8.81 -0.18
C PHE A 21 17.27 8.98 0.66
N ASN A 22 17.32 10.01 1.50
CA ASN A 22 18.46 10.27 2.38
C ASN A 22 18.76 9.09 3.30
N ARG A 23 17.73 8.34 3.73
CA ARG A 23 17.89 7.19 4.62
C ARG A 23 18.45 5.94 3.94
N PHE A 24 18.11 5.71 2.66
CA PHE A 24 18.32 4.41 2.00
C PHE A 24 19.13 4.44 0.71
N GLN A 25 19.49 5.61 0.16
CA GLN A 25 20.19 5.75 -1.13
C GLN A 25 21.49 4.93 -1.23
N GLU A 26 22.21 4.74 -0.13
CA GLU A 26 23.47 3.97 -0.12
C GLU A 26 23.26 2.44 -0.05
N GLN A 27 22.04 2.00 0.28
CA GLN A 27 21.74 0.61 0.57
C GLN A 27 21.10 -0.12 -0.62
N THR A 28 20.30 0.58 -1.42
CA THR A 28 19.47 -0.03 -2.49
C THR A 28 19.03 1.03 -3.51
N GLN A 29 18.57 0.58 -4.68
CA GLN A 29 17.94 1.47 -5.65
C GLN A 29 16.52 1.83 -5.19
N LEU A 30 16.09 3.07 -5.43
CA LEU A 30 14.84 3.62 -4.93
C LEU A 30 14.00 4.20 -6.08
N VAL A 31 12.70 3.94 -6.04
CA VAL A 31 11.70 4.54 -6.93
C VAL A 31 10.53 5.03 -6.08
N PHE A 32 9.99 6.19 -6.43
CA PHE A 32 8.87 6.82 -5.73
C PHE A 32 7.68 6.98 -6.67
N GLY A 33 6.58 6.30 -6.35
CA GLY A 33 5.29 6.49 -7.02
C GLY A 33 4.49 7.57 -6.31
N ILE A 34 4.43 8.77 -6.88
CA ILE A 34 3.68 9.91 -6.32
C ILE A 34 2.34 10.03 -7.05
N GLY A 35 1.26 9.76 -6.33
CA GLY A 35 -0.10 9.80 -6.85
C GLY A 35 -0.78 11.16 -6.63
N THR A 36 -1.76 11.21 -5.73
CA THR A 36 -2.60 12.38 -5.44
C THR A 36 -1.80 13.67 -5.18
N ASN A 37 -0.66 13.60 -4.49
CA ASN A 37 0.19 14.78 -4.25
C ASN A 37 0.78 15.38 -5.55
N LEU A 38 0.91 14.58 -6.62
CA LEU A 38 1.36 15.09 -7.92
C LEU A 38 0.19 15.53 -8.79
N THR A 39 -0.92 14.78 -8.79
CA THR A 39 -2.00 14.94 -9.77
C THR A 39 -3.20 15.75 -9.27
N ASN A 40 -3.32 15.99 -7.96
CA ASN A 40 -4.45 16.68 -7.35
C ASN A 40 -4.04 17.53 -6.13
N ASP A 41 -2.92 18.26 -6.24
CA ASP A 41 -2.44 19.21 -5.24
C ASP A 41 -2.84 20.65 -5.59
N LEU A 42 -4.15 20.89 -5.65
CA LEU A 42 -4.75 22.15 -6.11
C LEU A 42 -5.25 23.05 -4.96
N GLY A 43 -4.85 22.76 -3.72
CA GLY A 43 -5.30 23.50 -2.53
C GLY A 43 -6.68 23.08 -1.99
N HIS A 44 -7.25 21.99 -2.51
CA HIS A 44 -8.51 21.42 -2.02
C HIS A 44 -8.29 20.00 -1.50
N GLN A 45 -9.16 19.55 -0.58
CA GLN A 45 -9.11 18.18 -0.08
C GLN A 45 -9.48 17.20 -1.21
N SER A 46 -8.54 16.32 -1.52
CA SER A 46 -8.74 15.25 -2.51
C SER A 46 -9.76 14.22 -2.02
N MET A 47 -10.64 13.77 -2.93
CA MET A 47 -11.59 12.69 -2.68
C MET A 47 -10.86 11.38 -2.34
N GLN A 48 -11.34 10.69 -1.31
CA GLN A 48 -10.84 9.36 -0.91
C GLN A 48 -11.80 8.29 -1.41
N ASN A 49 -11.58 7.80 -2.62
CA ASN A 49 -12.36 6.71 -3.22
C ASN A 49 -11.44 5.51 -3.53
N VAL A 50 -11.98 4.31 -3.36
CA VAL A 50 -11.26 3.05 -3.61
C VAL A 50 -12.17 2.06 -4.30
N ILE A 51 -11.58 1.27 -5.20
CA ILE A 51 -12.20 0.05 -5.74
C ILE A 51 -11.36 -1.11 -5.23
N LYS A 52 -12.02 -2.13 -4.68
CA LYS A 52 -11.38 -3.33 -4.14
C LYS A 52 -12.05 -4.55 -4.75
N MET A 53 -11.25 -5.57 -5.04
CA MET A 53 -11.77 -6.88 -5.40
C MET A 53 -12.39 -7.54 -4.15
N THR A 54 -13.61 -8.06 -4.28
CA THR A 54 -14.33 -8.72 -3.19
C THR A 54 -14.42 -10.23 -3.41
N GLU A 55 -14.46 -10.69 -4.66
CA GLU A 55 -14.65 -12.10 -5.03
C GLU A 55 -13.88 -12.49 -6.29
N CYS A 56 -13.45 -13.76 -6.37
CA CYS A 56 -12.88 -14.40 -7.55
C CYS A 56 -13.46 -15.81 -7.70
N ASN A 57 -13.96 -16.20 -8.88
CA ASN A 57 -14.56 -17.52 -9.11
C ASN A 57 -15.66 -17.90 -8.08
N GLY A 58 -16.47 -16.92 -7.66
CA GLY A 58 -17.52 -17.11 -6.64
C GLY A 58 -17.00 -17.35 -5.21
N GLN A 59 -15.70 -17.15 -4.96
CA GLN A 59 -15.09 -17.27 -3.64
C GLN A 59 -14.61 -15.91 -3.11
N PRO A 60 -14.64 -15.69 -1.78
CA PRO A 60 -14.17 -14.45 -1.18
C PRO A 60 -12.66 -14.27 -1.39
N VAL A 61 -12.23 -13.02 -1.56
CA VAL A 61 -10.82 -12.63 -1.48
C VAL A 61 -10.62 -11.63 -0.34
N ALA A 62 -9.39 -11.53 0.15
CA ALA A 62 -9.04 -10.61 1.22
C ALA A 62 -7.68 -9.96 0.97
N LYS A 63 -7.52 -8.75 1.49
CA LYS A 63 -6.22 -8.08 1.61
C LYS A 63 -5.85 -7.97 3.09
N ILE A 64 -4.78 -8.67 3.48
CA ILE A 64 -4.08 -8.47 4.76
C ILE A 64 -2.95 -7.47 4.52
N THR A 65 -2.71 -6.59 5.48
CA THR A 65 -1.75 -5.50 5.37
C THR A 65 -1.22 -5.15 6.75
N ASP A 66 -0.04 -4.55 6.81
CA ASP A 66 0.64 -4.23 8.09
C ASP A 66 -0.12 -3.18 8.91
N GLU A 67 -0.98 -2.38 8.28
CA GLU A 67 -1.89 -1.45 8.94
C GLU A 67 -3.26 -2.12 9.18
N VAL A 68 -3.57 -2.43 10.44
CA VAL A 68 -4.80 -3.14 10.83
C VAL A 68 -6.07 -2.53 10.21
N GLU A 69 -6.14 -1.20 10.13
CA GLU A 69 -7.30 -0.45 9.60
C GLU A 69 -7.50 -0.60 8.09
N LYS A 70 -6.46 -0.96 7.33
CA LYS A 70 -6.52 -1.14 5.88
C LYS A 70 -6.88 -2.59 5.48
N ALA A 71 -6.98 -3.51 6.44
CA ALA A 71 -7.44 -4.87 6.19
C ALA A 71 -8.87 -4.83 5.62
N PHE A 72 -9.13 -5.64 4.60
CA PHE A 72 -10.44 -5.65 3.95
C PHE A 72 -10.84 -7.05 3.54
N CYS A 73 -11.99 -7.49 4.06
CA CYS A 73 -12.71 -8.67 3.62
C CYS A 73 -14.17 -8.55 4.08
N HIS A 74 -15.12 -8.93 3.23
CA HIS A 74 -16.53 -9.01 3.62
C HIS A 74 -16.86 -10.28 4.42
N ASP A 75 -16.00 -11.30 4.34
CA ASP A 75 -16.13 -12.58 5.03
C ASP A 75 -15.08 -12.70 6.14
N LEU A 76 -15.53 -12.50 7.39
CA LEU A 76 -14.66 -12.59 8.57
C LEU A 76 -14.16 -14.02 8.83
N SER A 77 -14.92 -15.04 8.45
CA SER A 77 -14.51 -16.44 8.59
C SER A 77 -13.36 -16.75 7.62
N TYR A 78 -13.47 -16.30 6.37
CA TYR A 78 -12.39 -16.40 5.40
C TYR A 78 -11.14 -15.63 5.85
N LEU A 79 -11.30 -14.40 6.36
CA LEU A 79 -10.17 -13.62 6.88
C LEU A 79 -9.47 -14.33 8.04
N THR A 80 -10.23 -14.89 8.98
CA THR A 80 -9.70 -15.65 10.12
C THR A 80 -8.94 -16.89 9.66
N TYR A 81 -9.52 -17.64 8.72
CA TYR A 81 -8.86 -18.78 8.09
C TYR A 81 -7.56 -18.36 7.42
N LEU A 82 -7.58 -17.33 6.56
CA LEU A 82 -6.40 -16.84 5.84
C LEU A 82 -5.28 -16.43 6.81
N LYS A 83 -5.61 -15.72 7.88
CA LYS A 83 -4.68 -15.36 8.95
C LYS A 83 -4.02 -16.57 9.60
N SER A 84 -4.80 -17.61 9.91
CA SER A 84 -4.27 -18.87 10.48
C SER A 84 -3.31 -19.59 9.53
N VAL A 85 -3.60 -19.57 8.22
CA VAL A 85 -2.75 -20.21 7.20
C VAL A 85 -1.40 -19.50 7.11
N PHE A 86 -1.40 -18.17 7.10
CA PHE A 86 -0.18 -17.36 6.99
C PHE A 86 0.48 -17.03 8.33
N LYS A 87 -0.12 -17.45 9.46
CA LYS A 87 0.37 -17.23 10.83
C LYS A 87 0.53 -15.74 11.17
N VAL A 88 -0.47 -14.94 10.83
CA VAL A 88 -0.55 -13.48 11.06
C VAL A 88 -1.81 -13.07 11.80
#